data_AF-A0A6D2GAG4-F1
#
_entry.id   AF-A0A6D2GAG4-F1
#
_cell.length_a   1.000
_cell.length_b   1.000
_cell.length_c   1.000
_cell.angle_alpha   90.00
_cell.angle_beta   90.00
_cell.angle_gamma   90.00
#
_symmetry.space_group_name_H-M   'P 1'
#
loop_
_entity.id
_entity.type
_entity.pdbx_description
1 polymer ?
#
loop_
_entity_poly.entity_id
_entity_poly.type
_entity_poly.pdbx_seq_one_letter_code
_entity_poly.pdbx_strand_id
1 'polypeptide(L)' 'MFTVIFGRPGCPYCVRAKELAEKLSNERDDFNYRYIDIHAGRHY' A
#
# COMPACT_ATOMS: atom_id res chain seq x y z
N MET A 1 -1.65 -8.86 -12.12
CA MET A 1 -0.80 -9.09 -10.93
C MET A 1 -1.45 -8.52 -9.65
N PHE A 2 -1.38 -9.24 -8.52
CA PHE A 2 -1.90 -8.78 -7.22
C PHE A 2 -0.76 -8.54 -6.22
N THR A 3 -0.69 -7.36 -5.62
CA THR A 3 0.41 -6.94 -4.72
C THR A 3 -0.10 -6.60 -3.32
N VAL A 4 0.58 -7.08 -2.28
CA VAL A 4 0.27 -6.71 -0.89
C VAL A 4 1.40 -5.86 -0.32
N ILE A 5 1.06 -4.67 0.19
CA ILE A 5 2.01 -3.72 0.76
C ILE A 5 1.81 -3.68 2.27
N PHE A 6 2.81 -4.14 3.03
CA PHE A 6 2.86 -4.00 4.48
C PHE A 6 3.62 -2.72 4.82
N GLY A 7 2.96 -1.76 5.46
CA GLY A 7 3.54 -0.47 5.76
C GLY A 7 3.05 0.10 7.08
N ARG A 8 3.53 1.28 7.44
CA ARG A 8 3.03 2.05 8.59
C ARG A 8 2.80 3.51 8.21
N PRO A 9 1.77 4.15 8.78
CA PRO A 9 1.59 5.59 8.63
C PRO A 9 2.83 6.33 9.16
N GLY A 10 3.23 7.40 8.47
CA GLY A 10 4.41 8.19 8.81
C GLY A 10 5.76 7.65 8.29
N CYS A 11 5.82 6.46 7.70
CA CYS A 11 7.01 6.03 6.96
C CYS A 11 6.98 6.60 5.53
N PRO A 12 7.94 7.45 5.12
CA PRO A 12 7.92 8.10 3.81
C PRO A 12 7.97 7.10 2.65
N TYR A 13 8.65 5.96 2.84
CA TYR A 13 8.71 4.90 1.84
C TYR A 13 7.40 4.12 1.70
N CYS A 14 6.70 3.85 2.81
CA CYS A 14 5.41 3.15 2.77
C CYS A 14 4.34 3.99 2.09
N VAL A 15 4.32 5.30 2.36
CA VAL A 15 3.41 6.26 1.72
C VAL A 15 3.67 6.30 0.22
N ARG A 16 4.93 6.48 -0.19
CA ARG A 16 5.31 6.50 -1.61
C ARG A 16 5.00 5.19 -2.33
N ALA A 17 5.19 4.05 -1.67
CA ALA A 17 4.84 2.74 -2.24
C ALA A 17 3.32 2.62 -2.48
N LYS A 18 2.50 3.14 -1.57
CA LYS A 18 1.04 3.17 -1.73
C LYS A 18 0.62 4.07 -2.91
N GLU A 19 1.19 5.29 -3.01
CA GLU A 19 0.90 6.22 -4.12
C GLU A 19 1.26 5.62 -5.49
N LEU A 20 2.40 4.93 -5.59
CA LEU A 20 2.81 4.24 -6.82
C LEU A 20 1.87 3.10 -7.16
N ALA A 21 1.41 2.33 -6.17
CA ALA A 21 0.46 1.25 -6.40
C ALA A 21 -0.91 1.77 -6.83
N GLU A 22 -1.38 2.88 -6.28
CA GLU A 22 -2.60 3.57 -6.71
C GLU A 22 -2.51 4.06 -8.16
N LYS A 23 -1.38 4.66 -8.53
CA LYS A 23 -1.12 5.05 -9.92
C LYS A 23 -1.16 3.83 -10.86
N LEU A 24 -0.49 2.73 -10.49
CA LEU A 24 -0.47 1.52 -11.30
C LEU A 24 -1.85 0.85 -11.43
N SER A 25 -2.69 0.89 -10.39
CA SER A 25 -4.06 0.36 -10.48
C SER A 25 -4.96 1.18 -11.40
N ASN A 26 -4.66 2.47 -11.60
CA ASN A 26 -5.38 3.33 -12.53
C ASN A 26 -4.87 3.18 -13.98
N GLU A 27 -3.59 2.86 -14.16
CA GLU A 27 -2.96 2.76 -15.49
C GLU A 27 -3.00 1.34 -16.09
N ARG A 28 -3.23 0.31 -15.27
CA ARG A 28 -3.19 -1.10 -15.71
C ARG A 28 -4.38 -1.89 -15.16
N ASP A 29 -5.22 -2.39 -16.06
CA ASP A 29 -6.42 -3.17 -15.69
C ASP A 29 -6.09 -4.50 -14.99
N ASP A 30 -4.89 -5.04 -15.22
CA ASP A 30 -4.46 -6.29 -14.59
C ASP A 30 -3.81 -6.06 -13.22
N PHE A 31 -3.64 -4.82 -12.75
CA PHE A 31 -2.96 -4.51 -11.49
C PHE A 31 -3.94 -4.20 -10.36
N ASN A 32 -3.83 -4.98 -9.28
CA ASN A 32 -4.59 -4.75 -8.05
C ASN A 32 -3.65 -4.80 -6.84
N TYR A 33 -3.98 -4.03 -5.80
CA TYR A 33 -3.17 -4.00 -4.59
C TYR A 33 -3.98 -3.86 -3.30
N ARG A 34 -3.38 -4.28 -2.19
CA ARG A 34 -3.89 -4.06 -0.82
C ARG A 34 -2.79 -3.47 0.05
N TYR A 35 -3.10 -2.38 0.75
CA TYR A 35 -2.23 -1.81 1.77
C TYR A 35 -2.65 -2.31 3.17
N ILE A 36 -1.70 -2.79 3.96
CA ILE A 36 -1.89 -3.26 5.32
C ILE A 36 -1.02 -2.42 6.24
N ASP A 37 -1.65 -1.75 7.20
CA ASP A 37 -0.95 -1.07 8.29
C ASP A 37 -0.52 -2.10 9.34
N ILE A 38 0.79 -2.26 9.51
CA ILE A 38 1.39 -3.21 10.45
C ILE A 38 1.18 -2.83 11.92
N HIS A 39 0.74 -1.60 12.20
CA HIS A 39 0.47 -1.10 13.55
C HIS A 39 -1.01 -0.96 13.87
N ALA A 40 -1.93 -1.15 12.90
CA ALA A 40 -3.36 -0.97 13.11
C ALA A 40 -3.97 -1.87 14.21
N GLY A 41 -3.29 -2.95 14.60
CA GLY A 41 -3.69 -3.82 15.72
C GLY A 41 -3.05 -3.48 17.08
N ARG A 42 -2.21 -2.45 17.18
CA ARG A 42 -1.37 -2.15 18.36
C ARG A 42 -1.80 -0.89 19.10
N HIS A 43 -3.10 -0.56 19.06
CA HIS A 43 -3.70 0.49 19.88
C HIS A 43 -3.86 0.07 21.35
N TYR A 44 -2.78 -0.37 22.02
CA TYR A 44 -2.68 -0.50 23.48
C TYR A 44 -1.23 -0.32 23.91
#